data_AF-A0AAW5YXT2-F1
#
_entry.id   AF-A0AAW5YXT2-F1
#
_cell.length_a   1.000
_cell.length_b   1.000
_cell.length_c   1.000
_cell.angle_alpha   90.00
_cell.angle_beta   90.00
_cell.angle_gamma   90.00
#
_symmetry.space_group_name_H-M   'P 1'
#
loop_
_entity.id
_entity.type
_entity.pdbx_description
1 polymer ?
#
loop_
_entity_poly.entity_id
_entity_poly.type
_entity_poly.pdbx_seq_one_letter_code
_entity_poly.pdbx_strand_id
1 'polypeptide(L)'
;MTRTCPRITETITYKRRKQVGRKQDILDSLPGEEVHHRLDDLTCPDCQHELKEIGSFCARQELLYIPAQVKRIDHIQHSYKCQHCSDEAP
;
A
#
# COMPACT_ATOMS: atom_id res chain seq x y z
N MET A 1 -51.06 18.68 21.33
CA MET A 1 -50.35 17.80 22.28
C MET A 1 -49.51 16.81 21.49
N THR A 2 -48.20 17.02 21.35
CA THR A 2 -47.32 16.11 20.60
C THR A 2 -46.90 14.95 21.51
N ARG A 3 -47.42 13.75 21.23
CA ARG A 3 -47.03 12.52 21.92
C ARG A 3 -45.62 12.12 21.48
N THR A 4 -44.63 12.31 22.33
CA THR A 4 -43.30 11.73 22.14
C THR A 4 -43.38 10.25 22.50
N CYS A 5 -43.36 9.37 21.49
CA CYS A 5 -43.25 7.94 21.70
C CYS A 5 -41.78 7.60 21.98
N PRO A 6 -41.42 7.02 23.13
CA PRO A 6 -40.04 6.68 23.42
C PRO A 6 -39.60 5.52 22.51
N ARG A 7 -38.55 5.76 21.73
CA ARG A 7 -37.93 4.74 20.86
C ARG A 7 -37.18 3.75 21.76
N ILE A 8 -37.76 2.56 21.97
CA ILE A 8 -37.09 1.47 22.67
C ILE A 8 -36.05 0.87 21.71
N THR A 9 -34.78 0.90 22.11
CA THR A 9 -33.68 0.28 21.36
C THR A 9 -33.16 -0.93 22.11
N GLU A 10 -33.20 -2.09 21.47
CA GLU A 10 -32.61 -3.32 21.99
C GLU A 10 -31.25 -3.55 21.35
N THR A 11 -30.26 -3.91 22.17
CA THR A 11 -28.88 -4.17 21.72
C THR A 11 -28.69 -5.68 21.55
N ILE A 12 -28.53 -6.15 20.32
CA ILE A 12 -28.27 -7.56 20.03
C ILE A 12 -26.78 -7.86 20.23
N THR A 13 -26.44 -8.67 21.23
CA THR A 13 -25.07 -9.14 21.46
C THR A 13 -24.85 -10.51 20.81
N TYR A 14 -23.92 -10.60 19.86
CA TYR A 14 -23.46 -11.87 19.28
C TYR A 14 -21.94 -11.91 19.21
N LYS A 15 -21.35 -13.10 19.27
CA LYS A 15 -19.91 -13.30 19.13
C LYS A 15 -19.59 -13.68 17.68
N ARG A 16 -18.77 -12.86 17.00
CA ARG A 16 -18.27 -13.11 15.65
C ARG A 16 -16.78 -13.39 15.67
N ARG A 17 -16.33 -14.46 15.02
CA ARG A 17 -14.91 -14.61 14.65
C ARG A 17 -14.63 -13.75 13.42
N LYS A 18 -13.62 -12.88 13.52
CA LYS A 18 -13.10 -12.18 12.35
C LYS A 18 -12.19 -13.15 11.59
N GLN A 19 -12.45 -13.34 10.30
CA GLN A 19 -11.54 -14.05 9.41
C GLN A 19 -10.30 -13.17 9.19
N VAL A 20 -9.14 -13.68 9.59
CA VAL A 20 -7.84 -13.04 9.32
C VAL A 20 -7.56 -13.16 7.82
N GLY A 21 -6.97 -12.13 7.21
CA GLY A 21 -6.64 -12.13 5.76
C GLY A 21 -7.75 -11.62 4.83
N ARG A 22 -9.02 -11.59 5.28
CA ARG A 22 -10.16 -11.19 4.43
C ARG A 22 -9.97 -9.85 3.70
N LYS A 23 -9.29 -8.87 4.32
CA LYS A 23 -9.00 -7.59 3.66
C LYS A 23 -8.05 -7.77 2.48
N GLN A 24 -7.00 -8.58 2.65
CA GLN A 24 -6.04 -8.87 1.59
C GLN A 24 -6.71 -9.64 0.45
N ASP A 25 -7.52 -10.66 0.76
CA ASP A 25 -8.28 -11.41 -0.25
C ASP A 25 -9.18 -10.49 -1.10
N ILE A 26 -9.83 -9.50 -0.46
CA ILE A 26 -10.64 -8.50 -1.18
C ILE A 26 -9.75 -7.64 -2.06
N LEU A 27 -8.62 -7.14 -1.55
CA LEU A 27 -7.68 -6.33 -2.34
C LEU A 27 -7.12 -7.11 -3.53
N ASP A 28 -6.82 -8.41 -3.37
CA ASP A 28 -6.28 -9.29 -4.43
C ASP A 28 -7.33 -9.65 -5.48
N SER A 29 -8.62 -9.58 -5.13
CA SER A 29 -9.71 -9.79 -6.08
C SER A 29 -9.99 -8.58 -6.98
N LEU A 30 -9.46 -7.40 -6.66
CA LEU A 30 -9.65 -6.17 -7.43
C LEU A 30 -8.60 -6.06 -8.56
N PRO A 31 -8.94 -5.43 -9.70
CA PRO A 31 -7.98 -5.20 -10.78
C PRO A 31 -6.83 -4.32 -10.28
N GLY A 32 -5.61 -4.85 -10.36
CA GLY A 32 -4.37 -4.18 -9.94
C GLY A 32 -3.65 -3.48 -11.09
N GLU A 33 -3.17 -2.26 -10.84
CA GLU A 33 -2.28 -1.51 -11.74
C GLU A 33 -0.99 -1.16 -10.97
N GLU A 34 0.17 -1.44 -11.57
CA GLU A 34 1.47 -1.18 -10.95
C GLU A 34 2.03 0.18 -11.37
N VAL A 35 2.45 0.99 -10.39
CA VAL A 35 3.11 2.28 -10.62
C VAL A 35 4.52 2.20 -10.07
N HIS A 36 5.50 2.24 -10.96
CA HIS A 36 6.91 2.18 -10.61
C HIS A 36 7.49 3.56 -10.32
N HIS A 37 7.99 3.75 -9.11
CA HIS A 37 8.71 4.95 -8.68
C HIS A 37 10.22 4.67 -8.75
N ARG A 38 10.84 5.06 -9.87
CA ARG A 38 12.28 4.97 -10.11
C ARG A 38 12.95 6.30 -9.75
N LEU A 39 14.23 6.25 -9.41
CA LEU A 39 15.03 7.47 -9.26
C LEU A 39 15.39 8.01 -10.66
N ASP A 40 15.27 9.32 -10.84
CA ASP A 40 15.68 10.00 -12.07
C ASP A 40 17.22 10.15 -12.11
N ASP A 41 17.82 10.54 -10.99
CA ASP A 41 19.26 10.70 -10.83
C ASP A 41 19.88 9.45 -10.20
N LEU A 42 20.63 8.69 -11.01
CA LEU A 42 21.35 7.48 -10.58
C LEU A 42 22.77 7.77 -10.13
N THR A 43 23.04 8.96 -9.60
CA THR A 43 24.37 9.35 -9.15
C THR A 43 24.44 9.31 -7.62
N CYS A 44 25.44 8.61 -7.09
CA CYS A 44 25.65 8.54 -5.65
C CYS A 44 26.04 9.94 -5.11
N PRO A 45 25.37 10.44 -4.06
CA PRO A 45 25.67 11.77 -3.52
C PRO A 45 27.07 11.85 -2.87
N ASP A 46 27.63 10.73 -2.43
CA ASP A 46 28.89 10.71 -1.68
C ASP A 46 30.12 10.54 -2.59
N CYS A 47 30.08 9.59 -3.52
CA CYS A 47 31.22 9.26 -4.38
C CYS A 47 31.00 9.58 -5.86
N GLN A 48 29.84 10.11 -6.25
CA GLN A 48 29.48 10.48 -7.63
C GLN A 48 29.51 9.31 -8.64
N HIS A 49 29.63 8.06 -8.17
CA HIS A 49 29.53 6.88 -9.02
C HIS A 49 28.07 6.51 -9.29
N GLU A 50 27.85 5.70 -10.30
CA GLU A 50 26.52 5.22 -10.67
C GLU A 50 25.90 4.32 -9.59
N LEU A 51 24.61 4.53 -9.33
CA LEU A 51 23.77 3.74 -8.45
C LEU A 51 23.19 2.57 -9.23
N LYS A 52 23.37 1.35 -8.71
CA LYS A 52 22.82 0.13 -9.29
C LYS A 52 21.54 -0.28 -8.57
N GLU A 53 20.51 -0.59 -9.34
CA GLU A 53 19.27 -1.15 -8.80
C GLU A 53 19.52 -2.53 -8.17
N ILE A 54 19.07 -2.71 -6.93
CA ILE A 54 19.20 -3.97 -6.17
C ILE A 54 17.91 -4.79 -6.27
N GLY A 55 16.78 -4.10 -6.27
CA GLY A 55 15.47 -4.73 -6.29
C GLY A 55 14.37 -3.72 -6.03
N SER A 56 13.15 -4.22 -6.08
CA SER A 56 11.93 -3.43 -5.96
C SER A 56 10.99 -4.06 -4.95
N PHE A 57 10.24 -3.24 -4.22
CA PHE A 57 9.22 -3.74 -3.29
C PHE A 57 7.94 -2.90 -3.39
N CYS A 58 6.79 -3.53 -3.11
CA CYS A 58 5.52 -2.83 -3.03
C CYS A 58 5.48 -2.02 -1.72
N ALA A 59 5.65 -0.71 -1.84
CA ALA A 59 5.70 0.19 -0.70
C ALA A 59 4.31 0.49 -0.15
N ARG A 60 3.30 0.53 -1.02
CA ARG A 60 1.92 0.81 -0.66
C ARG A 60 0.94 0.29 -1.70
N GLN A 61 -0.22 -0.15 -1.22
CA GLN A 61 -1.38 -0.47 -2.06
C GLN A 61 -2.50 0.55 -1.78
N GLU A 62 -2.96 1.25 -2.81
CA GLU A 62 -4.03 2.25 -2.75
C GLU A 62 -5.25 1.77 -3.55
N LEU A 63 -6.44 2.31 -3.22
CA LEU A 63 -7.66 2.02 -3.96
C LEU A 63 -8.09 3.26 -4.73
N LEU A 64 -8.16 3.13 -6.06
CA LEU A 64 -8.72 4.16 -6.91
C LEU A 64 -10.21 3.86 -7.12
N TYR A 65 -11.04 4.78 -6.62
CA TYR A 65 -12.47 4.77 -6.89
C TYR A 65 -12.76 5.53 -8.18
N ILE A 66 -13.28 4.82 -9.17
CA ILE A 66 -13.82 5.37 -10.41
C ILE A 66 -15.32 5.13 -10.34
N PRO A 67 -16.20 6.05 -10.78
CA PRO A 67 -17.62 5.76 -10.80
C PRO A 67 -17.92 4.43 -11.49
N ALA A 68 -18.61 3.53 -10.78
CA ALA A 68 -18.91 2.14 -11.16
C ALA A 68 -17.74 1.13 -11.16
N GLN A 69 -16.50 1.52 -10.85
CA GLN A 69 -15.34 0.63 -10.85
C GLN A 69 -14.39 0.93 -9.68
N VAL A 70 -13.80 -0.11 -9.08
CA VAL A 70 -12.73 0.07 -8.10
C VAL A 70 -11.51 -0.67 -8.60
N LYS A 71 -10.36 0.01 -8.55
CA LYS A 71 -9.08 -0.57 -8.90
C LYS A 71 -8.11 -0.45 -7.74
N ARG A 72 -7.13 -1.35 -7.69
CA ARG A 72 -6.00 -1.29 -6.77
C ARG A 72 -4.81 -0.71 -7.52
N ILE A 73 -4.13 0.26 -6.92
CA ILE A 73 -2.86 0.80 -7.41
C ILE A 73 -1.76 0.30 -6.48
N ASP A 74 -0.82 -0.46 -7.03
CA ASP A 74 0.32 -0.99 -6.32
C ASP A 74 1.54 -0.10 -6.61
N HIS A 75 1.98 0.66 -5.60
CA HIS A 75 3.13 1.55 -5.70
C HIS A 75 4.42 0.77 -5.44
N ILE A 76 5.17 0.52 -6.51
CA ILE A 76 6.43 -0.22 -6.48
C ILE A 76 7.58 0.79 -6.35
N GLN A 77 8.32 0.71 -5.25
CA GLN A 77 9.53 1.50 -5.04
C GLN A 77 10.76 0.68 -5.40
N HIS A 78 11.68 1.32 -6.13
CA HIS A 78 12.95 0.74 -6.53
C HIS A 78 14.05 1.15 -5.55
N SER A 79 14.84 0.17 -5.12
CA SER A 79 15.96 0.35 -4.19
C SER A 79 17.27 0.30 -4.95
N TYR A 80 18.17 1.23 -4.64
CA TYR A 80 19.44 1.39 -5.32
C TYR A 80 20.61 1.32 -4.33
N LYS A 81 21.76 0.81 -4.80
CA LYS A 81 23.03 0.75 -4.06
C LYS A 81 24.13 1.43 -4.85
N CYS A 82 25.01 2.15 -4.17
CA CYS A 82 26.33 2.38 -4.71
C CYS A 82 27.22 1.17 -4.42
N GLN A 83 27.79 0.55 -5.45
CA GLN A 83 28.72 -0.57 -5.26
C GLN A 83 30.01 -0.11 -4.56
N HIS A 84 30.55 1.04 -5.00
CA HIS A 84 31.82 1.57 -4.49
C HIS A 84 31.77 1.88 -2.99
N CYS A 85 30.78 2.65 -2.53
CA CYS A 85 30.60 2.95 -1.11
C CYS A 85 30.32 1.71 -0.25
N SER A 86 29.83 0.62 -0.87
CA SER A 86 29.52 -0.60 -0.13
C SER A 86 30.71 -1.54 0.02
N ASP A 87 31.66 -1.46 -0.91
CA ASP A 87 32.91 -2.24 -0.87
C ASP A 87 33.97 -1.54 0.02
N GLU A 88 33.90 -0.21 0.14
CA GLU A 88 34.78 0.60 1.00
C GLU A 88 34.33 0.67 2.48
N ALA A 89 33.16 0.10 2.81
CA ALA A 89 32.69 0.02 4.18
C ALA A 89 33.51 -1.05 4.95
N PRO A 90 34.24 -0.68 6.02
CA PRO A 90 35.04 -1.63 6.81
C PRO A 90 34.21 -2.64 7.61
#